data_AF-A0A519XH94-F1
#
_entry.id   AF-A0A519XH94-F1
#
_cell.length_a   1.000
_cell.length_b   1.000
_cell.length_c   1.000
_cell.angle_alpha   90.00
_cell.angle_beta   90.00
_cell.angle_gamma   90.00
#
_symmetry.space_group_name_H-M   'P 1'
#
loop_
_entity.id
_entity.type
_entity.pdbx_description
1 polymer ?
#
loop_
_entity_poly.entity_id
_entity_poly.type
_entity_poly.pdbx_seq_one_letter_code
_entity_poly.pdbx_strand_id
1 'polypeptide(L)'
;LTTFSIANDVAKYFAIVPALFITAIPALQGLNIMGLKSPESAILSAVIFNAIIIPMLIPLALKGVAYKPIGASALLRRNLFIYGLGGVIAPFIGIKIIDMCIGLFL
;
A
#
# COMPACT_ATOMS: atom_id res chain seq x y z
N LEU A 1 6.10 12.16 3.08
CA LEU A 1 4.81 11.90 2.40
C LEU A 1 4.99 11.36 1.00
N THR A 2 5.62 12.08 0.08
CA THR A 2 5.81 11.62 -1.31
C THR A 2 6.46 10.25 -1.40
N THR A 3 7.53 10.00 -0.64
CA THR A 3 8.17 8.68 -0.56
C THR A 3 7.22 7.58 -0.10
N PHE A 4 6.38 7.87 0.89
CA PHE A 4 5.36 6.92 1.38
C PHE A 4 4.30 6.65 0.32
N SER A 5 3.76 7.70 -0.32
CA SER A 5 2.73 7.56 -1.34
C SER A 5 3.21 6.76 -2.55
N ILE A 6 4.44 6.99 -3.02
CA ILE A 6 5.04 6.22 -4.12
C ILE A 6 5.23 4.75 -3.71
N ALA A 7 5.80 4.50 -2.53
CA ALA A 7 5.96 3.14 -2.02
C ALA A 7 4.61 2.42 -1.86
N ASN A 8 3.58 3.15 -1.49
CA ASN A 8 2.23 2.63 -1.34
C ASN A 8 1.59 2.20 -2.67
N ASP A 9 1.86 2.92 -3.76
CA ASP A 9 1.33 2.56 -5.07
C ASP A 9 1.86 1.20 -5.57
N VAL A 10 3.07 0.79 -5.16
CA VAL A 10 3.62 -0.55 -5.44
C VAL A 10 2.67 -1.65 -4.95
N ALA A 11 2.20 -1.56 -3.71
CA ALA A 11 1.28 -2.54 -3.14
C ALA A 11 -0.06 -2.56 -3.89
N LYS A 12 -0.57 -1.40 -4.32
CA LYS A 12 -1.82 -1.32 -5.09
C LYS A 12 -1.71 -2.06 -6.41
N TYR A 13 -0.57 -1.95 -7.10
CA TYR A 13 -0.36 -2.71 -8.34
C TYR A 13 -0.38 -4.22 -8.09
N PHE A 14 0.25 -4.70 -7.01
CA PHE A 14 0.21 -6.12 -6.64
C PHE A 14 -1.19 -6.62 -6.24
N ALA A 15 -2.08 -5.74 -5.77
CA ALA A 15 -3.47 -6.12 -5.48
C ALA A 15 -4.34 -6.12 -6.76
N ILE A 16 -4.25 -5.05 -7.55
CA ILE A 16 -5.21 -4.76 -8.62
C ILE A 16 -4.85 -5.46 -9.93
N VAL A 17 -3.56 -5.53 -10.30
CA VAL A 17 -3.15 -6.12 -11.59
C VAL A 17 -3.52 -7.60 -11.68
N PRO A 18 -3.21 -8.46 -10.68
CA PRO A 18 -3.64 -9.86 -10.74
C PRO A 18 -5.16 -9.97 -10.79
N ALA A 19 -5.86 -9.20 -9.95
CA ALA A 19 -7.32 -9.22 -9.89
C ALA A 19 -7.99 -8.89 -11.23
N LEU A 20 -7.54 -7.83 -11.92
CA LEU A 20 -8.14 -7.41 -13.20
C LEU A 20 -7.91 -8.39 -14.34
N PHE A 21 -6.78 -9.08 -14.34
CA PHE A 21 -6.33 -9.84 -15.52
C PHE A 21 -6.30 -11.35 -15.32
N ILE A 22 -6.54 -11.90 -14.13
CA ILE A 22 -6.48 -13.35 -13.88
C ILE A 22 -7.45 -14.16 -14.75
N THR A 23 -8.58 -13.56 -15.14
CA THR A 23 -9.58 -14.19 -16.03
C THR A 23 -9.09 -14.33 -17.47
N ALA A 24 -8.28 -13.38 -17.94
CA ALA A 24 -7.73 -13.35 -19.28
C ALA A 24 -6.33 -13.99 -19.37
N ILE A 25 -5.54 -13.86 -18.30
CA ILE A 25 -4.14 -14.28 -18.21
C ILE A 25 -3.93 -14.99 -16.86
N PRO A 26 -4.25 -16.30 -16.75
CA PRO A 26 -4.10 -17.06 -15.51
C PRO A 26 -2.68 -17.06 -14.94
N ALA A 27 -1.66 -16.89 -15.79
CA ALA A 27 -0.25 -16.79 -15.37
C ALA A 27 0.00 -15.63 -14.39
N LEU A 28 -0.85 -14.59 -14.38
CA LEU A 28 -0.74 -13.47 -13.44
C LEU A 28 -1.19 -13.83 -12.02
N GLN A 29 -1.78 -15.00 -11.79
CA GLN A 29 -2.08 -15.49 -10.44
C GLN A 29 -0.82 -15.57 -9.57
N GLY A 30 0.34 -15.86 -10.15
CA GLY A 30 1.63 -15.86 -9.43
C GLY A 30 2.05 -14.49 -8.89
N LEU A 31 1.45 -13.40 -9.40
CA LEU A 31 1.67 -12.04 -8.89
C LEU A 31 0.74 -11.68 -7.72
N ASN A 32 -0.22 -12.54 -7.36
CA ASN A 32 -1.04 -12.39 -6.16
C ASN A 32 -0.20 -12.73 -4.91
N ILE A 33 0.83 -11.93 -4.63
CA ILE A 33 1.74 -12.11 -3.50
C ILE A 33 0.97 -11.99 -2.17
N MET A 34 -0.09 -11.18 -2.13
CA MET A 34 -0.94 -11.02 -0.96
C MET A 34 -1.93 -12.19 -0.74
N GLY A 35 -2.06 -13.10 -1.71
CA GLY A 35 -3.00 -14.21 -1.66
C GLY A 35 -4.45 -13.76 -1.44
N LEU A 36 -4.88 -12.69 -2.11
CA LEU A 36 -6.23 -12.13 -2.00
C LEU A 36 -7.28 -13.13 -2.52
N LYS A 37 -8.43 -13.19 -1.87
CA LYS A 37 -9.43 -14.28 -2.02
C LYS A 37 -10.12 -14.30 -3.39
N SER A 38 -10.57 -13.14 -3.89
CA SER A 38 -11.20 -13.01 -5.20
C SER A 38 -10.80 -11.70 -5.90
N PRO A 39 -10.96 -11.59 -7.23
CA PRO A 39 -10.76 -10.34 -7.95
C PRO A 39 -11.58 -9.16 -7.40
N GLU A 40 -12.85 -9.42 -7.08
CA GLU A 40 -13.79 -8.41 -6.57
C GLU A 40 -13.38 -7.94 -5.17
N SER A 41 -13.03 -8.88 -4.27
CA SER A 41 -12.59 -8.56 -2.92
C SER A 41 -11.26 -7.81 -2.94
N ALA A 42 -10.34 -8.17 -3.84
CA ALA A 42 -9.05 -7.51 -4.00
C ALA A 42 -9.19 -6.04 -4.41
N ILE A 43 -10.03 -5.76 -5.42
CA ILE A 43 -10.28 -4.39 -5.90
C ILE A 43 -10.97 -3.58 -4.79
N LEU A 44 -11.99 -4.14 -4.14
CA LEU A 44 -12.72 -3.48 -3.07
C LEU A 44 -11.80 -3.15 -1.88
N SER A 45 -10.95 -4.10 -1.50
CA SER A 45 -9.98 -3.92 -0.41
C SER A 45 -8.96 -2.83 -0.71
N ALA A 46 -8.43 -2.78 -1.94
CA ALA A 46 -7.51 -1.74 -2.37
C ALA A 46 -8.15 -0.34 -2.37
N VAL A 47 -9.41 -0.24 -2.80
CA VAL A 47 -10.17 1.02 -2.79
C VAL A 47 -10.46 1.48 -1.35
N ILE A 48 -10.92 0.59 -0.48
CA ILE A 48 -11.18 0.90 0.93
C ILE A 48 -9.89 1.31 1.64
N PHE A 49 -8.79 0.59 1.41
CA PHE A 49 -7.49 0.97 1.98
C PHE A 49 -7.10 2.39 1.58
N ASN A 50 -7.28 2.77 0.30
CA ASN A 50 -7.04 4.14 -0.15
C ASN A 50 -7.93 5.17 0.55
N ALA A 51 -9.20 4.87 0.74
CA ALA A 51 -10.14 5.74 1.42
C ALA A 51 -9.74 5.99 2.89
N ILE A 52 -9.09 5.01 3.53
CA ILE A 52 -8.64 5.10 4.93
C ILE A 52 -7.25 5.76 5.04
N ILE A 53 -6.31 5.40 4.17
CA ILE A 53 -4.92 5.84 4.27
C ILE A 53 -4.76 7.34 4.02
N ILE A 54 -5.56 7.92 3.11
CA ILE A 54 -5.48 9.35 2.79
C ILE A 54 -5.80 10.21 4.03
N PRO A 55 -6.97 10.05 4.71
CA PRO A 55 -7.25 10.74 5.96
C PRO A 55 -6.19 10.55 7.05
N MET A 56 -5.67 9.32 7.20
CA MET A 56 -4.62 9.04 8.20
C MET A 56 -3.31 9.79 7.92
N LEU A 57 -3.02 10.11 6.65
CA LEU A 57 -1.82 10.85 6.27
C LEU A 57 -1.99 12.37 6.35
N ILE A 58 -3.21 12.91 6.41
CA ILE A 58 -3.47 14.35 6.51
C ILE A 58 -2.79 14.99 7.73
N PRO A 59 -2.93 14.45 8.97
CA PRO A 59 -2.27 15.03 10.14
C PRO A 59 -0.74 15.04 10.01
N LEU A 60 -0.17 14.02 9.37
CA LEU A 60 1.27 13.95 9.09
C LEU A 60 1.69 15.01 8.09
N ALA A 61 0.85 15.34 7.10
CA ALA A 61 1.07 16.44 6.16
C ALA A 61 1.08 17.80 6.84
N LEU A 62 0.16 18.00 7.78
CA LEU A 62 -0.03 19.28 8.47
C LEU A 62 1.03 19.55 9.54
N LYS A 63 1.52 18.52 10.25
CA LYS A 63 2.54 18.69 11.31
C LYS A 63 3.93 19.06 10.76
N GLY A 64 4.21 18.76 9.50
CA GLY A 64 5.55 18.88 8.94
C GLY A 64 6.56 17.93 9.62
N VAL A 65 7.80 17.90 9.13
CA VAL A 65 8.87 17.08 9.72
C VAL A 65 9.89 18.03 10.35
N ALA A 66 10.12 17.90 11.66
CA ALA A 66 11.09 18.74 12.37
C ALA A 66 12.48 18.62 11.72
N TYR A 67 13.01 19.75 11.24
CA TYR A 67 14.33 19.81 10.62
C TYR A 67 15.40 19.39 11.63
N LYS A 68 16.26 18.45 11.24
CA LYS A 68 17.45 18.07 11.99
C LYS A 68 18.67 18.36 11.12
N PRO A 69 19.72 19.03 11.64
CA PRO A 69 20.94 19.30 10.91
C PRO A 69 21.74 18.00 10.76
N ILE A 70 21.37 17.19 9.77
CA ILE A 70 22.02 15.94 9.41
C ILE A 70 22.43 16.07 7.94
N GLY A 71 23.57 15.50 7.56
CA GLY A 71 24.01 15.51 6.16
C GLY A 71 22.93 14.95 5.22
N ALA A 72 22.86 15.50 4.00
CA ALA A 72 21.80 15.20 3.03
C ALA A 72 21.64 13.68 2.75
N SER A 73 22.75 12.94 2.68
CA SER A 73 22.76 11.48 2.49
C SER A 73 22.12 10.72 3.66
N ALA A 74 22.42 11.11 4.90
CA ALA A 74 21.85 10.52 6.10
C ALA A 74 20.36 10.85 6.25
N LEU A 75 19.95 12.06 5.87
CA LEU A 75 18.54 12.46 5.86
C LEU A 75 17.75 11.66 4.81
N LEU A 76 18.28 11.51 3.59
CA LEU A 76 17.67 10.70 2.54
C LEU A 76 17.52 9.23 2.97
N ARG A 77 18.58 8.61 3.50
CA ARG A 77 18.54 7.22 3.97
C ARG A 77 17.48 7.04 5.06
N ARG A 78 17.40 7.96 6.02
CA ARG A 78 16.38 7.93 7.09
C ARG A 78 14.97 8.07 6.53
N ASN A 79 14.77 8.96 5.56
CA ASN A 79 13.46 9.15 4.93
C ASN A 79 13.01 7.90 4.14
N LEU A 80 13.92 7.30 3.35
CA LEU A 80 13.64 6.06 2.64
C LEU A 80 13.36 4.89 3.60
N PHE A 81 14.15 4.78 4.67
CA PHE A 81 13.99 3.69 5.64
C PHE A 81 12.68 3.80 6.42
N ILE A 82 12.28 5.00 6.86
CA ILE A 82 11.04 5.17 7.64
C ILE A 82 9.82 5.21 6.72
N TYR A 83 9.80 6.15 5.78
CA TYR A 83 8.61 6.40 4.95
C TYR A 83 8.53 5.51 3.72
N GLY A 84 9.67 5.09 3.16
CA GLY A 84 9.69 4.12 2.06
C GLY A 84 9.29 2.73 2.54
N LEU A 85 10.00 2.18 3.53
CA LEU A 85 9.68 0.86 4.08
C LEU A 85 8.29 0.83 4.72
N GLY A 86 7.94 1.87 5.49
CA GLY A 86 6.58 2.01 6.04
C GLY A 86 5.52 2.09 4.93
N GLY A 87 5.81 2.78 3.84
CA GLY A 87 4.92 2.88 2.67
C GLY A 87 4.78 1.59 1.89
N VAL A 88 5.75 0.66 1.95
CA VAL A 88 5.62 -0.69 1.38
C VAL A 88 4.85 -1.60 2.34
N ILE A 89 5.22 -1.64 3.61
CA ILE A 89 4.68 -2.63 4.55
C ILE A 89 3.21 -2.34 4.90
N ALA A 90 2.88 -1.08 5.20
CA ALA A 90 1.55 -0.69 5.65
C ALA A 90 0.41 -1.11 4.69
N PRO A 91 0.49 -0.86 3.37
CA PRO A 91 -0.57 -1.29 2.45
C PRO A 91 -0.63 -2.79 2.22
N PHE A 92 0.50 -3.51 2.19
CA PHE A 92 0.46 -4.98 2.06
C PHE A 92 -0.33 -5.60 3.21
N ILE A 93 -0.07 -5.15 4.44
CA ILE A 93 -0.79 -5.61 5.63
C ILE A 93 -2.23 -5.11 5.61
N GLY A 94 -2.43 -3.81 5.36
CA GLY A 94 -3.75 -3.17 5.41
C GLY A 94 -4.73 -3.76 4.39
N ILE A 95 -4.33 -3.87 3.13
CA ILE A 95 -5.16 -4.46 2.07
C ILE A 95 -5.49 -5.91 2.41
N LYS A 96 -4.51 -6.70 2.90
CA LYS A 96 -4.75 -8.10 3.27
C LYS A 96 -5.76 -8.23 4.41
N ILE A 97 -5.64 -7.40 5.45
CA ILE A 97 -6.60 -7.41 6.57
C ILE A 97 -8.00 -7.05 6.08
N ILE A 98 -8.12 -6.03 5.22
CA ILE A 98 -9.41 -5.62 4.67
C ILE A 98 -10.00 -6.75 3.80
N ASP A 99 -9.19 -7.41 2.97
CA ASP A 99 -9.62 -8.54 2.13
C ASP A 99 -10.09 -9.72 2.98
N MET A 100 -9.39 -10.02 4.08
CA MET A 100 -9.83 -11.05 5.01
C MET A 100 -11.16 -10.70 5.67
N CYS A 101 -11.33 -9.45 6.11
CA CYS A 101 -12.60 -9.00 6.69
C CYS A 101 -13.74 -9.08 5.69
N ILE A 102 -13.53 -8.61 4.46
CA ILE A 102 -14.55 -8.62 3.39
C ILE A 102 -14.86 -10.04 2.94
N GLY A 103 -13.83 -10.87 2.78
CA GLY A 103 -13.94 -12.27 2.40
C GLY A 103 -14.58 -13.16 3.47
N LEU A 104 -14.90 -12.65 4.67
CA LEU A 104 -15.78 -13.34 5.62
C LEU A 104 -17.26 -13.17 5.25
N PHE A 105 -17.61 -12.08 4.55
CA PHE A 105 -18.99 -11.75 4.15
C PHE A 105 -19.30 -12.07 2.69
N LEU A 106 -18.27 -12.30 1.86
CA LEU A 106 -18.32 -12.68 0.43
C LEU A 106 -17.81 -14.11 0.23
#